data_AF-A4YG10-F1
#
_entry.id   AF-A4YG10-F1
#
_cell.length_a   1.000
_cell.length_b   1.000
_cell.length_c   1.000
_cell.angle_alpha   90.00
_cell.angle_beta   90.00
_cell.angle_gamma   90.00
#
_symmetry.space_group_name_H-M   'P 1'
#
loop_
_entity.id
_entity.type
_entity.pdbx_description
1 polymer ?
#
loop_
_entity_poly.entity_id
_entity_poly.type
_entity_poly.pdbx_seq_one_letter_code
_entity_poly.pdbx_strand_id
1 'polypeptide(L)'
;MGEDVKYVEITYRGIFQKRLAKYIAEGLVYMSRSMGKSAVSFGRYGDSPERNGVPAKYYVALGSVSEEDLIGYSTRVEPEYVDVIAVLDDTLLKGVESWAWQGVQPINLKLREGGAMIVTSRKPMEEVVKLTPSKEFNWTLGKLNWDRSFSGLWAFNDDTTMERVWGAIARVRPDIVDIQHVVEYVKSHKKDKLNERLKAVEEAYEGLVTKTMNPGEGVEFKYNPPRLLTWQEMMEGTAIPAVPRGGRNEQFKRGTTKTERPTVDFDACIKCDLCWVYCPDGCFDKTPEGYYDIAYDYCVGCGICAEVCPVKNCIVMVDEKRLPDYTRPYSMWKANKAEYKKWLQNARQEVRERPIVPGLGR
;
A
#
# COMPACT_ATOMS: atom_id res chain seq x y z
N MET A 1 13.39 -25.48 10.55
CA MET A 1 11.98 -25.89 10.33
C MET A 1 11.29 -25.10 9.21
N GLY A 2 12.02 -24.38 8.33
CA GLY A 2 11.41 -23.35 7.46
C GLY A 2 11.83 -23.33 6.00
N GLU A 3 12.56 -24.34 5.50
CA GLU A 3 13.02 -24.35 4.11
C GLU A 3 11.99 -24.92 3.11
N ASP A 4 11.01 -25.69 3.60
CA ASP A 4 10.08 -26.43 2.73
C ASP A 4 8.87 -25.62 2.25
N VAL A 5 8.58 -24.46 2.88
CA VAL A 5 7.44 -23.60 2.55
C VAL A 5 7.91 -22.18 2.26
N LYS A 6 7.49 -21.66 1.12
CA LYS A 6 7.73 -20.30 0.65
C LYS A 6 6.47 -19.48 0.75
N TYR A 7 6.63 -18.18 1.00
CA TYR A 7 5.51 -17.25 1.15
C TYR A 7 5.55 -16.09 0.17
N VAL A 8 4.45 -15.88 -0.55
CA VAL A 8 4.20 -14.65 -1.31
C VAL A 8 3.24 -13.77 -0.52
N GLU A 9 3.67 -12.55 -0.18
CA GLU A 9 2.81 -11.49 0.33
C GLU A 9 2.33 -10.62 -0.83
N ILE A 10 1.03 -10.34 -0.89
CA ILE A 10 0.42 -9.39 -1.81
C ILE A 10 -0.14 -8.27 -0.96
N THR A 11 0.46 -7.09 -1.07
CA THR A 11 0.11 -5.91 -0.27
C THR A 11 -0.65 -4.92 -1.14
N TYR A 12 -1.85 -4.57 -0.69
CA TYR A 12 -2.85 -3.89 -1.51
C TYR A 12 -3.67 -2.87 -0.73
N ARG A 13 -4.42 -2.03 -1.44
CA ARG A 13 -5.39 -1.09 -0.87
C ARG A 13 -6.72 -1.78 -0.59
N GLY A 14 -7.13 -1.87 0.68
CA GLY A 14 -8.38 -2.47 1.11
C GLY A 14 -9.59 -1.91 0.36
N ILE A 15 -10.54 -2.79 0.04
CA ILE A 15 -11.67 -2.57 -0.89
C ILE A 15 -11.25 -2.27 -2.33
N PHE A 16 -10.39 -1.27 -2.57
CA PHE A 16 -9.99 -0.80 -3.89
C PHE A 16 -9.26 -1.84 -4.73
N GLN A 17 -8.56 -2.77 -4.07
CA GLN A 17 -7.75 -3.80 -4.72
C GLN A 17 -8.04 -5.21 -4.19
N LYS A 18 -9.11 -5.38 -3.41
CA LYS A 18 -9.45 -6.65 -2.74
C LYS A 18 -9.57 -7.81 -3.72
N ARG A 19 -10.39 -7.64 -4.77
CA ARG A 19 -10.61 -8.69 -5.78
C ARG A 19 -9.34 -8.97 -6.56
N LEU A 20 -8.58 -7.93 -6.90
CA LEU A 20 -7.30 -8.05 -7.59
C LEU A 20 -6.31 -8.90 -6.78
N ALA A 21 -6.09 -8.56 -5.51
CA ALA A 21 -5.18 -9.32 -4.64
C ALA A 21 -5.63 -10.78 -4.46
N LYS A 22 -6.94 -10.99 -4.25
CA LYS A 22 -7.52 -12.33 -4.16
C LYS A 22 -7.26 -13.15 -5.43
N TYR A 23 -7.52 -12.60 -6.62
CA TYR A 23 -7.34 -13.33 -7.87
C TYR A 23 -5.87 -13.58 -8.20
N ILE A 24 -4.96 -12.65 -7.88
CA ILE A 24 -3.52 -12.89 -7.97
C ILE A 24 -3.13 -14.09 -7.09
N ALA A 25 -3.61 -14.13 -5.84
CA ALA A 25 -3.34 -15.20 -4.90
C ALA A 25 -3.90 -16.55 -5.35
N GLU A 26 -5.15 -16.59 -5.81
CA GLU A 26 -5.78 -17.79 -6.35
C GLU A 26 -5.01 -18.33 -7.55
N GLY A 27 -4.62 -17.46 -8.50
CA GLY A 27 -3.81 -17.87 -9.64
C GLY A 27 -2.48 -18.49 -9.23
N LEU A 28 -1.78 -17.89 -8.24
CA LEU A 28 -0.54 -18.46 -7.70
C LEU A 28 -0.74 -19.84 -7.08
N VAL A 29 -1.86 -20.09 -6.40
CA VAL A 29 -2.20 -21.42 -5.86
C VAL A 29 -2.37 -22.43 -6.99
N TYR A 30 -3.15 -22.10 -8.02
CA TYR A 30 -3.37 -23.00 -9.16
C TYR A 30 -2.07 -23.31 -9.92
N MET A 31 -1.26 -22.28 -10.19
CA MET A 31 0.03 -22.43 -10.86
C MET A 31 1.03 -23.24 -10.02
N SER A 32 1.04 -23.05 -8.70
CA SER A 32 1.91 -23.85 -7.81
C SER A 32 1.51 -25.33 -7.81
N ARG A 33 0.19 -25.61 -7.85
CA ARG A 33 -0.33 -26.98 -7.91
C ARG A 33 -0.02 -27.67 -9.24
N SER A 34 -0.06 -26.97 -10.38
CA SER A 34 0.35 -27.56 -11.65
C SER A 34 1.85 -27.88 -11.70
N MET A 35 2.67 -27.17 -10.93
CA MET A 35 4.09 -27.49 -10.71
C MET A 35 4.31 -28.66 -9.71
N GLY A 36 3.26 -29.30 -9.21
CA GLY A 36 3.35 -30.40 -8.24
C GLY A 36 3.62 -29.97 -6.80
N LYS A 37 3.40 -28.69 -6.45
CA LYS A 37 3.54 -28.17 -5.08
C LYS A 37 2.17 -28.05 -4.41
N SER A 38 2.13 -28.28 -3.10
CA SER A 38 0.99 -27.91 -2.27
C SER A 38 0.96 -26.39 -2.13
N ALA A 39 -0.22 -25.77 -2.21
CA ALA A 39 -0.38 -24.32 -2.06
C ALA A 39 -1.72 -23.93 -1.43
N VAL A 40 -1.71 -22.89 -0.61
CA VAL A 40 -2.90 -22.30 0.04
C VAL A 40 -2.76 -20.79 0.07
N SER A 41 -3.88 -20.08 -0.04
CA SER A 41 -3.91 -18.62 0.08
C SER A 41 -4.84 -18.19 1.20
N PHE A 42 -4.46 -17.17 1.97
CA PHE A 42 -5.24 -16.65 3.09
C PHE A 42 -5.01 -15.14 3.25
N GLY A 43 -6.06 -14.42 3.67
CA GLY A 43 -5.95 -13.00 4.00
C GLY A 43 -5.45 -12.81 5.43
N ARG A 44 -4.79 -11.68 5.71
CA ARG A 44 -4.47 -11.30 7.08
C ARG A 44 -5.75 -11.02 7.86
N TYR A 45 -5.99 -11.78 8.92
CA TYR A 45 -7.24 -11.68 9.70
C TYR A 45 -7.50 -10.26 10.23
N GLY A 46 -6.44 -9.57 10.67
CA GLY A 46 -6.52 -8.20 11.17
C GLY A 46 -7.00 -7.15 10.16
N ASP A 47 -7.07 -7.48 8.87
CA ASP A 47 -7.63 -6.59 7.84
C ASP A 47 -9.14 -6.76 7.66
N SER A 48 -9.75 -7.75 8.31
CA SER A 48 -11.19 -8.01 8.21
C SER A 48 -11.96 -7.33 9.34
N PRO A 49 -13.10 -6.65 9.05
CA PRO A 49 -13.58 -6.29 7.72
C PRO A 49 -12.74 -5.17 7.08
N GLU A 50 -12.42 -5.31 5.79
CA GLU A 50 -11.62 -4.33 5.06
C GLU A 50 -12.28 -2.94 5.01
N ARG A 51 -11.47 -1.89 4.85
CA ARG A 51 -11.89 -0.50 4.71
C ARG A 51 -11.23 0.15 3.49
N ASN A 52 -11.88 1.15 2.93
CA ASN A 52 -11.41 1.88 1.75
C ASN A 52 -9.98 2.41 1.96
N GLY A 53 -9.03 1.94 1.15
CA GLY A 53 -7.66 2.45 1.13
C GLY A 53 -6.75 1.97 2.27
N VAL A 54 -7.31 1.40 3.34
CA VAL A 54 -6.52 0.83 4.45
C VAL A 54 -5.63 -0.28 3.90
N PRO A 55 -4.30 -0.24 4.13
CA PRO A 55 -3.39 -1.29 3.69
C PRO A 55 -3.84 -2.67 4.16
N ALA A 56 -3.93 -3.62 3.24
CA ALA A 56 -4.30 -4.99 3.53
C ALA A 56 -3.31 -5.96 2.89
N LYS A 57 -3.26 -7.18 3.43
CA LYS A 57 -2.33 -8.23 2.99
C LYS A 57 -3.05 -9.53 2.68
N TYR A 58 -2.64 -10.14 1.58
CA TYR A 58 -2.98 -11.51 1.21
C TYR A 58 -1.70 -12.34 1.15
N TYR A 59 -1.74 -13.57 1.61
CA TYR A 59 -0.58 -14.46 1.61
C TYR A 59 -0.87 -15.69 0.75
N VAL A 60 0.17 -16.21 0.10
CA VAL A 60 0.19 -17.53 -0.53
C VAL A 60 1.34 -18.32 0.07
N ALA A 61 1.03 -19.42 0.74
CA ALA A 61 2.02 -20.39 1.22
C ALA A 61 2.08 -21.54 0.23
N LEU A 62 3.28 -21.93 -0.20
CA LEU A 62 3.49 -23.03 -1.15
C LEU A 62 4.76 -23.82 -0.85
N GLY A 63 4.74 -25.13 -1.08
CA GLY A 63 5.84 -26.01 -0.73
C GLY A 63 5.60 -27.46 -1.09
N SER A 64 6.62 -28.30 -0.84
CA SER A 64 6.53 -29.76 -1.01
C SER A 64 6.16 -30.44 0.31
N VAL A 65 5.10 -29.96 0.96
CA VAL A 65 4.59 -30.44 2.24
C VAL A 65 3.17 -31.02 2.08
N SER A 66 2.70 -31.78 3.07
CA SER A 66 1.33 -32.28 3.07
C SER A 66 0.32 -31.11 3.11
N GLU A 67 -0.90 -31.33 2.59
CA GLU A 67 -1.94 -30.30 2.65
C GLU A 67 -2.33 -29.96 4.10
N GLU A 68 -2.29 -30.93 5.00
CA GLU A 68 -2.59 -30.75 6.42
C GLU A 68 -1.56 -29.82 7.09
N ASP A 69 -0.27 -30.05 6.84
CA ASP A 69 0.79 -29.16 7.32
C ASP A 69 0.62 -27.76 6.75
N LEU A 70 0.26 -27.66 5.46
CA LEU A 70 0.04 -26.39 4.78
C LEU A 70 -1.12 -25.59 5.37
N ILE A 71 -2.21 -26.26 5.75
CA ILE A 71 -3.33 -25.64 6.46
C ILE A 71 -2.84 -25.11 7.81
N GLY A 72 -2.02 -25.86 8.54
CA GLY A 72 -1.38 -25.39 9.77
C GLY A 72 -0.64 -24.06 9.58
N TYR A 73 0.09 -23.90 8.48
CA TYR A 73 0.75 -22.63 8.14
C TYR A 73 -0.22 -21.47 7.84
N SER A 74 -1.44 -21.75 7.38
CA SER A 74 -2.49 -20.75 7.11
C SER A 74 -3.25 -20.27 8.36
N THR A 75 -3.10 -20.98 9.48
CA THR A 75 -3.70 -20.56 10.77
C THR A 75 -2.97 -19.40 11.46
N ARG A 76 -1.80 -19.00 10.93
CA ARG A 76 -1.02 -17.88 11.45
C ARG A 76 -1.65 -16.55 11.03
N VAL A 77 -1.61 -15.55 11.92
CA VAL A 77 -2.10 -14.19 11.61
C VAL A 77 -1.30 -13.55 10.48
N GLU A 78 0.03 -13.70 10.53
CA GLU A 78 0.98 -13.36 9.48
C GLU A 78 2.13 -14.39 9.48
N PRO A 79 2.77 -14.65 8.32
CA PRO A 79 4.05 -15.35 8.27
C PRO A 79 5.14 -14.61 9.05
N GLU A 80 6.11 -15.35 9.59
CA GLU A 80 7.29 -14.75 10.24
C GLU A 80 8.20 -14.05 9.23
N TYR A 81 8.32 -14.64 8.04
CA TYR A 81 9.07 -14.13 6.91
C TYR A 81 8.36 -14.43 5.59
N VAL A 82 8.71 -13.67 4.55
CA VAL A 82 8.19 -13.84 3.20
C VAL A 82 9.31 -13.80 2.15
N ASP A 83 9.09 -14.57 1.10
CA ASP A 83 10.01 -14.77 -0.02
C ASP A 83 9.86 -13.69 -1.09
N VAL A 84 8.60 -13.32 -1.34
CA VAL A 84 8.21 -12.31 -2.32
C VAL A 84 7.17 -11.39 -1.71
N ILE A 85 7.30 -10.09 -1.95
CA ILE A 85 6.26 -9.10 -1.67
C ILE A 85 5.84 -8.45 -2.99
N ALA A 86 4.58 -8.58 -3.38
CA ALA A 86 3.98 -7.87 -4.51
C ALA A 86 3.18 -6.67 -3.99
N VAL A 87 3.67 -5.46 -4.26
CA VAL A 87 3.07 -4.19 -3.82
C VAL A 87 2.25 -3.59 -4.97
N LEU A 88 0.92 -3.55 -4.80
CA LEU A 88 -0.01 -3.13 -5.86
C LEU A 88 -0.23 -1.60 -5.95
N ASP A 89 0.32 -0.83 -5.01
CA ASP A 89 0.31 0.63 -5.00
C ASP A 89 1.59 1.15 -4.32
N ASP A 90 2.42 1.88 -5.07
CA ASP A 90 3.70 2.44 -4.60
C ASP A 90 3.58 3.45 -3.44
N THR A 91 2.40 4.02 -3.21
CA THR A 91 2.17 4.87 -2.04
C THR A 91 2.24 4.12 -0.71
N LEU A 92 2.14 2.79 -0.73
CA LEU A 92 2.29 1.91 0.45
C LEU A 92 3.75 1.80 0.92
N LEU A 93 4.73 2.24 0.11
CA LEU A 93 6.13 2.33 0.54
C LEU A 93 6.33 3.27 1.74
N LYS A 94 5.45 4.26 1.91
CA LYS A 94 5.47 5.21 3.04
C LYS A 94 5.05 4.59 4.37
N GLY A 95 4.59 3.35 4.34
CA GLY A 95 4.18 2.58 5.50
C GLY A 95 2.90 1.81 5.24
N VAL A 96 2.78 0.68 5.91
CA VAL A 96 1.59 -0.16 5.90
C VAL A 96 1.06 -0.28 7.32
N GLU A 97 -0.26 -0.22 7.47
CA GLU A 97 -0.90 -0.40 8.75
C GLU A 97 -2.22 -1.15 8.59
N SER A 98 -2.37 -2.24 9.34
CA SER A 98 -3.54 -3.13 9.29
C SER A 98 -4.77 -2.49 9.89
N TRP A 99 -5.98 -2.94 9.55
CA TRP A 99 -7.19 -2.44 10.20
C TRP A 99 -7.24 -2.74 11.72
N ALA A 100 -6.66 -3.85 12.15
CA ALA A 100 -6.54 -4.26 13.56
C ALA A 100 -5.52 -3.43 14.36
N TRP A 101 -4.82 -2.51 13.70
CA TRP A 101 -3.99 -1.49 14.32
C TRP A 101 -2.80 -2.03 15.12
N GLN A 102 -1.74 -2.37 14.39
CA GLN A 102 -0.49 -2.95 14.92
C GLN A 102 0.69 -1.98 14.82
N GLY A 103 0.37 -0.70 14.60
CA GLY A 103 1.23 0.46 14.33
C GLY A 103 2.00 0.39 13.02
N VAL A 104 2.17 1.56 12.40
CA VAL A 104 2.73 1.73 11.05
C VAL A 104 4.07 1.00 10.88
N GLN A 105 4.13 0.09 9.91
CA GLN A 105 5.27 -0.78 9.65
C GLN A 105 5.90 -0.51 8.27
N PRO A 106 7.20 -0.78 8.09
CA PRO A 106 7.79 -0.74 6.76
C PRO A 106 7.21 -1.89 5.93
N ILE A 107 6.92 -1.62 4.66
CA ILE A 107 6.27 -2.60 3.79
C ILE A 107 7.09 -3.88 3.59
N ASN A 108 8.42 -3.80 3.66
CA ASN A 108 9.33 -4.92 3.53
C ASN A 108 9.70 -5.54 4.89
N LEU A 109 8.98 -5.26 5.99
CA LEU A 109 9.32 -5.73 7.34
C LEU A 109 9.63 -7.23 7.37
N LYS A 110 8.76 -8.04 6.77
CA LYS A 110 8.83 -9.51 6.78
C LYS A 110 9.66 -10.10 5.64
N LEU A 111 10.20 -9.28 4.74
CA LEU A 111 11.03 -9.79 3.65
C LEU A 111 12.28 -10.46 4.22
N ARG A 112 12.58 -11.68 3.78
CA ARG A 112 13.80 -12.40 4.17
C ARG A 112 15.02 -12.00 3.33
N GLU A 113 16.21 -12.33 3.81
CA GLU A 113 17.44 -12.19 3.03
C GLU A 113 17.38 -12.97 1.71
N GLY A 114 17.85 -12.35 0.63
CA GLY A 114 17.72 -12.90 -0.74
C GLY A 114 16.28 -12.93 -1.28
N GLY A 115 15.30 -12.39 -0.55
CA GLY A 115 13.93 -12.21 -1.03
C GLY A 115 13.81 -11.15 -2.12
N ALA A 116 12.62 -11.06 -2.72
CA ALA A 116 12.31 -10.05 -3.73
C ALA A 116 11.06 -9.24 -3.37
N MET A 117 11.06 -7.92 -3.60
CA MET A 117 9.84 -7.11 -3.55
C MET A 117 9.61 -6.47 -4.91
N ILE A 118 8.41 -6.66 -5.45
CA ILE A 118 7.97 -6.08 -6.72
C ILE A 118 7.00 -4.95 -6.42
N VAL A 119 7.24 -3.76 -6.96
CA VAL A 119 6.39 -2.59 -6.77
C VAL A 119 5.81 -2.15 -8.11
N THR A 120 4.48 -2.04 -8.17
CA THR A 120 3.77 -1.43 -9.30
C THR A 120 3.91 0.09 -9.24
N SER A 121 4.75 0.66 -10.11
CA SER A 121 5.00 2.10 -10.15
C SER A 121 5.43 2.61 -11.52
N ARG A 122 4.90 3.78 -11.88
CA ARG A 122 5.36 4.60 -13.03
C ARG A 122 6.55 5.50 -12.69
N LYS A 123 6.95 5.58 -11.41
CA LYS A 123 8.11 6.38 -11.01
C LYS A 123 9.41 5.79 -11.60
N PRO A 124 10.46 6.60 -11.78
CA PRO A 124 11.81 6.11 -12.00
C PRO A 124 12.26 5.20 -10.84
N MET A 125 13.16 4.24 -11.12
CA MET A 125 13.65 3.30 -10.09
C MET A 125 14.30 4.05 -8.92
N GLU A 126 15.02 5.13 -9.20
CA GLU A 126 15.71 5.97 -8.22
C GLU A 126 14.74 6.62 -7.23
N GLU A 127 13.55 7.00 -7.68
CA GLU A 127 12.49 7.51 -6.80
C GLU A 127 11.87 6.41 -5.95
N VAL A 128 11.66 5.21 -6.52
CA VAL A 128 11.14 4.06 -5.77
C VAL A 128 12.12 3.67 -4.67
N VAL A 129 13.42 3.64 -4.96
CA VAL A 129 14.48 3.38 -3.98
C VAL A 129 14.45 4.38 -2.83
N LYS A 130 14.29 5.69 -3.12
CA LYS A 130 14.19 6.75 -2.09
C LYS A 130 12.99 6.62 -1.15
N LEU A 131 11.95 5.89 -1.55
CA LEU A 131 10.77 5.64 -0.73
C LEU A 131 10.83 4.28 -0.02
N THR A 132 11.76 3.41 -0.43
CA THR A 132 11.85 2.02 0.03
C THR A 132 12.62 1.95 1.34
N PRO A 133 12.05 1.38 2.43
CA PRO A 133 12.76 1.23 3.69
C PRO A 133 14.03 0.37 3.53
N SER A 134 15.13 0.80 4.13
CA SER A 134 16.39 0.06 4.10
C SER A 134 16.33 -1.25 4.91
N LYS A 135 17.29 -2.14 4.62
CA LYS A 135 17.48 -3.43 5.31
C LYS A 135 18.96 -3.67 5.58
N GLU A 136 19.26 -4.53 6.54
CA GLU A 136 20.63 -4.92 6.93
C GLU A 136 21.24 -6.01 6.04
N PHE A 137 20.51 -6.48 5.04
CA PHE A 137 20.92 -7.59 4.16
C PHE A 137 20.61 -7.28 2.70
N ASN A 138 21.18 -8.08 1.79
CA ASN A 138 20.92 -7.95 0.36
C ASN A 138 19.56 -8.55 -0.04
N TRP A 139 18.84 -7.86 -0.91
CA TRP A 139 17.56 -8.34 -1.48
C TRP A 139 17.28 -7.70 -2.84
N THR A 140 16.27 -8.20 -3.56
CA THR A 140 15.95 -7.74 -4.93
C THR A 140 14.74 -6.82 -4.94
N LEU A 141 14.89 -5.59 -5.43
CA LEU A 141 13.78 -4.69 -5.74
C LEU A 141 13.43 -4.78 -7.23
N GLY A 142 12.22 -5.20 -7.54
CA GLY A 142 11.63 -5.17 -8.88
C GLY A 142 10.65 -4.00 -9.02
N LYS A 143 10.72 -3.27 -10.13
CA LYS A 143 9.76 -2.22 -10.47
C LYS A 143 8.98 -2.62 -11.71
N LEU A 144 7.71 -2.95 -11.50
CA LEU A 144 6.77 -3.18 -12.59
C LEU A 144 6.28 -1.82 -13.11
N ASN A 145 6.61 -1.51 -14.37
CA ASN A 145 6.25 -0.23 -14.99
C ASN A 145 4.75 -0.17 -15.36
N TRP A 146 3.91 -0.07 -14.35
CA TRP A 146 2.46 -0.09 -14.46
C TRP A 146 1.83 0.86 -13.43
N ASP A 147 0.57 1.26 -13.62
CA ASP A 147 -0.15 2.06 -12.63
C ASP A 147 -0.94 1.17 -11.66
N ARG A 148 -1.38 1.74 -10.55
CA ARG A 148 -2.27 1.05 -9.62
C ARG A 148 -3.63 0.80 -10.28
N SER A 149 -4.13 -0.42 -10.18
CA SER A 149 -5.46 -0.81 -10.66
C SER A 149 -6.44 -0.75 -9.49
N PHE A 150 -7.43 0.15 -9.56
CA PHE A 150 -8.45 0.32 -8.51
C PHE A 150 -9.84 -0.03 -9.02
N SER A 151 -10.64 -0.68 -8.17
CA SER A 151 -12.05 -0.99 -8.40
C SER A 151 -12.84 -0.95 -7.10
N GLY A 152 -14.09 -0.54 -7.14
CA GLY A 152 -14.96 -0.49 -5.98
C GLY A 152 -15.39 -1.88 -5.54
N LEU A 153 -16.04 -1.97 -4.38
CA LEU A 153 -16.44 -3.24 -3.76
C LEU A 153 -17.22 -4.18 -4.72
N TRP A 154 -18.03 -3.60 -5.59
CA TRP A 154 -18.92 -4.32 -6.51
C TRP A 154 -18.37 -4.47 -7.92
N ALA A 155 -17.22 -3.86 -8.23
CA ALA A 155 -16.60 -3.90 -9.55
C ALA A 155 -15.27 -4.67 -9.52
N PHE A 156 -14.78 -5.04 -10.70
CA PHE A 156 -13.42 -5.52 -10.88
C PHE A 156 -12.85 -4.84 -12.12
N ASN A 157 -11.72 -4.16 -11.96
CA ASN A 157 -11.02 -3.52 -13.07
C ASN A 157 -10.07 -4.54 -13.72
N ASP A 158 -10.56 -5.23 -14.74
CA ASP A 158 -9.79 -6.25 -15.46
C ASP A 158 -8.86 -5.63 -16.50
N ASP A 159 -7.81 -4.98 -16.01
CA ASP A 159 -6.83 -4.23 -16.79
C ASP A 159 -5.52 -4.99 -16.97
N THR A 160 -5.56 -6.32 -16.86
CA THR A 160 -4.40 -7.23 -16.99
C THR A 160 -3.28 -7.02 -15.95
N THR A 161 -3.58 -6.36 -14.82
CA THR A 161 -2.61 -6.21 -13.71
C THR A 161 -2.23 -7.56 -13.08
N MET A 162 -3.14 -8.54 -13.03
CA MET A 162 -2.86 -9.87 -12.47
C MET A 162 -1.75 -10.58 -13.23
N GLU A 163 -1.88 -10.61 -14.55
CA GLU A 163 -0.95 -11.23 -15.49
C GLU A 163 0.43 -10.59 -15.39
N ARG A 164 0.49 -9.26 -15.28
CA ARG A 164 1.75 -8.54 -15.10
C ARG A 164 2.43 -8.87 -13.78
N VAL A 165 1.67 -8.99 -12.69
CA VAL A 165 2.22 -9.39 -11.40
C VAL A 165 2.76 -10.82 -11.46
N TRP A 166 2.04 -11.77 -12.05
CA TRP A 166 2.53 -13.14 -12.21
C TRP A 166 3.80 -13.22 -13.06
N GLY A 167 3.84 -12.51 -14.20
CA GLY A 167 5.05 -12.41 -15.03
C GLY A 167 6.24 -11.82 -14.26
N ALA A 168 6.02 -10.76 -13.49
CA ALA A 168 7.06 -10.15 -12.66
C ALA A 168 7.57 -11.10 -11.55
N ILE A 169 6.68 -11.85 -10.89
CA ILE A 169 7.08 -12.86 -9.88
C ILE A 169 7.91 -13.96 -10.55
N ALA A 170 7.46 -14.47 -11.69
CA ALA A 170 8.18 -15.52 -12.42
C ALA A 170 9.59 -15.10 -12.84
N ARG A 171 9.79 -13.80 -13.11
CA ARG A 171 11.10 -13.25 -13.46
C ARG A 171 12.08 -13.25 -12.29
N VAL A 172 11.64 -12.89 -11.08
CA VAL A 172 12.53 -12.75 -9.91
C VAL A 172 12.63 -14.01 -9.08
N ARG A 173 11.59 -14.85 -9.08
CA ARG A 173 11.48 -16.06 -8.26
C ARG A 173 10.82 -17.21 -9.04
N PRO A 174 11.52 -17.76 -10.07
CA PRO A 174 11.03 -18.90 -10.85
C PRO A 174 10.84 -20.18 -9.99
N ASP A 175 11.51 -20.24 -8.85
CA ASP A 175 11.37 -21.29 -7.85
C ASP A 175 10.02 -21.24 -7.10
N ILE A 176 9.29 -20.12 -7.17
CA ILE A 176 7.90 -20.01 -6.70
C ILE A 176 6.96 -20.41 -7.84
N VAL A 177 7.01 -19.67 -8.95
CA VAL A 177 6.26 -19.93 -10.17
C VAL A 177 7.12 -19.62 -11.37
N ASP A 178 7.22 -20.52 -12.34
CA ASP A 178 7.96 -20.27 -13.59
C ASP A 178 7.04 -19.70 -14.68
N ILE A 179 7.66 -19.11 -15.71
CA ILE A 179 6.95 -18.47 -16.81
C ILE A 179 6.10 -19.44 -17.63
N GLN A 180 6.49 -20.71 -17.73
CA GLN A 180 5.76 -21.71 -18.50
C GLN A 180 4.40 -21.97 -17.85
N HIS A 181 4.37 -22.22 -16.53
CA HIS A 181 3.13 -22.47 -15.80
C HIS A 181 2.23 -21.23 -15.72
N VAL A 182 2.81 -20.01 -15.72
CA VAL A 182 2.01 -18.77 -15.87
C VAL A 182 1.29 -18.75 -17.21
N VAL A 183 2.01 -18.99 -18.31
CA VAL A 183 1.43 -19.00 -19.66
C VAL A 183 0.37 -20.09 -19.82
N GLU A 184 0.62 -21.29 -19.28
CA GLU A 184 -0.34 -22.41 -19.31
C GLU A 184 -1.60 -22.11 -18.50
N TYR A 185 -1.46 -21.50 -17.32
CA TYR A 185 -2.60 -21.08 -16.50
C TYR A 185 -3.46 -20.04 -17.22
N VAL A 186 -2.85 -19.01 -17.82
CA VAL A 186 -3.56 -18.00 -18.60
C VAL A 186 -4.30 -18.63 -19.78
N LYS A 187 -3.66 -19.53 -20.55
CA LYS A 187 -4.30 -20.24 -21.67
C LYS A 187 -5.50 -21.09 -21.24
N SER A 188 -5.42 -21.73 -20.08
CA SER A 188 -6.46 -22.67 -19.61
C SER A 188 -7.62 -21.99 -18.88
N HIS A 189 -7.36 -20.96 -18.08
CA HIS A 189 -8.33 -20.35 -17.17
C HIS A 189 -8.78 -18.93 -17.56
N LYS A 190 -8.07 -18.26 -18.47
CA LYS A 190 -8.34 -16.86 -18.88
C LYS A 190 -8.48 -16.74 -20.40
N LYS A 191 -9.55 -17.35 -20.94
CA LYS A 191 -9.81 -17.44 -22.39
C LYS A 191 -10.22 -16.12 -23.02
N ASP A 192 -10.81 -15.22 -22.25
CA ASP A 192 -11.17 -13.89 -22.71
C ASP A 192 -9.91 -13.03 -22.90
N LYS A 193 -9.84 -12.30 -24.02
CA LYS A 193 -8.70 -11.45 -24.36
C LYS A 193 -7.34 -12.16 -24.25
N LEU A 194 -7.29 -13.45 -24.56
CA LEU A 194 -6.13 -14.32 -24.31
C LEU A 194 -4.80 -13.73 -24.83
N ASN A 195 -4.78 -13.21 -26.06
CA ASN A 195 -3.56 -12.63 -26.64
C ASN A 195 -3.09 -11.39 -25.88
N GLU A 196 -4.01 -10.54 -25.42
CA GLU A 196 -3.70 -9.35 -24.61
C GLU A 196 -3.12 -9.76 -23.25
N ARG A 197 -3.72 -10.77 -22.62
CA ARG A 197 -3.25 -11.32 -21.33
C ARG A 197 -1.87 -11.95 -21.43
N LEU A 198 -1.64 -12.78 -22.44
CA LEU A 198 -0.32 -13.39 -22.68
C LEU A 198 0.75 -12.33 -22.96
N LYS A 199 0.41 -11.32 -23.76
CA LYS A 199 1.30 -10.17 -23.99
C LYS A 199 1.62 -9.42 -22.69
N ALA A 200 0.63 -9.24 -21.81
CA ALA A 200 0.84 -8.60 -20.51
C ALA A 200 1.80 -9.39 -19.61
N VAL A 201 1.72 -10.73 -19.62
CA VAL A 201 2.68 -11.59 -18.91
C VAL A 201 4.10 -11.38 -19.46
N GLU A 202 4.26 -11.47 -20.78
CA GLU A 202 5.55 -11.34 -21.47
C GLU A 202 6.19 -9.96 -21.25
N GLU A 203 5.44 -8.89 -21.48
CA GLU A 203 5.88 -7.50 -21.24
C GLU A 203 6.36 -7.29 -19.81
N ALA A 204 5.67 -7.88 -18.83
CA ALA A 204 6.06 -7.76 -17.43
C ALA A 204 7.27 -8.63 -17.07
N TYR A 205 7.38 -9.84 -17.63
CA TYR A 205 8.51 -10.73 -17.38
C TYR A 205 9.81 -10.16 -17.96
N GLU A 206 9.78 -9.65 -19.20
CA GLU A 206 10.94 -9.09 -19.88
C GLU A 206 11.24 -7.65 -19.46
N GLY A 207 10.19 -6.84 -19.26
CA GLY A 207 10.30 -5.41 -18.94
C GLY A 207 10.45 -5.08 -17.46
N LEU A 208 10.51 -6.08 -16.57
CA LEU A 208 10.71 -5.83 -15.15
C LEU A 208 12.11 -5.23 -14.90
N VAL A 209 12.14 -3.99 -14.41
CA VAL A 209 13.40 -3.36 -14.00
C VAL A 209 13.75 -3.87 -12.62
N THR A 210 14.91 -4.53 -12.47
CA THR A 210 15.37 -5.06 -11.18
C THR A 210 16.60 -4.31 -10.69
N LYS A 211 16.76 -4.24 -9.38
CA LYS A 211 17.93 -3.70 -8.70
C LYS A 211 18.21 -4.51 -7.44
N THR A 212 19.46 -4.89 -7.26
CA THR A 212 19.94 -5.40 -5.96
C THR A 212 20.05 -4.22 -5.00
N MET A 213 19.38 -4.37 -3.86
CA MET A 213 19.42 -3.44 -2.74
C MET A 213 20.48 -3.92 -1.75
N ASN A 214 21.50 -3.09 -1.52
CA ASN A 214 22.58 -3.40 -0.60
C ASN A 214 22.17 -3.09 0.85
N PRO A 215 22.87 -3.64 1.87
CA PRO A 215 22.66 -3.27 3.27
C PRO A 215 22.73 -1.74 3.45
N GLY A 216 21.73 -1.19 4.16
CA GLY A 216 21.60 0.26 4.39
C GLY A 216 21.07 1.06 3.20
N GLU A 217 20.91 0.48 2.00
CA GLU A 217 20.36 1.18 0.84
C GLU A 217 18.84 1.37 0.96
N GLY A 218 18.36 2.59 0.75
CA GLY A 218 16.95 2.96 0.91
C GLY A 218 16.79 4.16 1.85
N VAL A 219 15.62 4.27 2.49
CA VAL A 219 15.32 5.30 3.50
C VAL A 219 15.24 4.68 4.88
N GLU A 220 15.74 5.41 5.88
CA GLU A 220 15.47 5.07 7.28
C GLU A 220 13.98 5.20 7.57
N PHE A 221 13.37 4.13 8.07
CA PHE A 221 11.93 4.12 8.27
C PHE A 221 11.54 4.99 9.48
N LYS A 222 10.70 5.99 9.23
CA LYS A 222 10.32 7.02 10.22
C LYS A 222 9.66 6.47 11.49
N TYR A 223 8.91 5.36 11.39
CA TYR A 223 8.11 4.85 12.49
C TYR A 223 8.73 3.60 13.10
N ASN A 224 8.87 3.59 14.43
CA ASN A 224 9.16 2.34 15.12
C ASN A 224 7.88 1.50 15.17
N PRO A 225 7.89 0.24 14.69
CA PRO A 225 6.78 -0.67 14.90
C PRO A 225 6.50 -0.77 16.40
N PRO A 226 5.25 -0.62 16.87
CA PRO A 226 4.96 -0.71 18.28
C PRO A 226 5.18 -2.15 18.74
N ARG A 227 5.71 -2.28 19.96
CA ARG A 227 5.75 -3.57 20.64
C ARG A 227 4.34 -3.96 21.05
N LEU A 228 3.86 -5.10 20.58
CA LEU A 228 2.61 -5.67 21.07
C LEU A 228 2.76 -6.04 22.55
N LEU A 229 1.78 -5.61 23.36
CA LEU A 229 1.73 -5.95 24.78
C LEU A 229 1.46 -7.45 24.94
N THR A 230 2.13 -8.07 25.89
CA THR A 230 1.75 -9.40 26.37
C THR A 230 0.43 -9.32 27.13
N TRP A 231 -0.27 -10.44 27.28
CA TRP A 231 -1.54 -10.48 28.04
C TRP A 231 -1.38 -10.04 29.50
N GLN A 232 -0.17 -10.13 30.06
CA GLN A 232 0.18 -9.70 31.42
C GLN A 232 0.41 -8.18 31.54
N GLU A 233 0.75 -7.53 30.43
CA GLU A 233 0.98 -6.08 30.36
C GLU A 233 -0.28 -5.30 29.96
N MET A 234 -1.30 -6.00 29.48
CA MET A 234 -2.61 -5.39 29.22
C MET A 234 -3.25 -4.95 30.53
N MET A 235 -3.90 -3.79 30.52
CA MET A 235 -4.62 -3.30 31.69
C MET A 235 -5.82 -4.20 32.00
N GLU A 236 -6.21 -4.23 33.28
CA GLU A 236 -7.36 -5.00 33.73
C GLU A 236 -8.61 -4.65 32.91
N GLY A 237 -9.37 -5.68 32.52
CA GLY A 237 -10.55 -5.52 31.68
C GLY A 237 -10.27 -4.91 30.30
N THR A 238 -9.02 -4.92 29.83
CA THR A 238 -8.59 -4.24 28.59
C THR A 238 -8.90 -2.74 28.56
N ALA A 239 -8.94 -2.10 29.73
CA ALA A 239 -9.18 -0.66 29.83
C ALA A 239 -8.07 0.12 29.12
N ILE A 240 -8.44 1.15 28.34
CA ILE A 240 -7.48 2.03 27.65
C ILE A 240 -7.76 3.47 28.09
N PRO A 241 -6.76 4.21 28.59
CA PRO A 241 -6.92 5.61 28.93
C PRO A 241 -7.36 6.44 27.73
N ALA A 242 -8.36 7.30 27.92
CA ALA A 242 -8.81 8.21 26.88
C ALA A 242 -7.72 9.25 26.56
N VAL A 243 -7.65 9.64 25.29
CA VAL A 243 -6.82 10.77 24.86
C VAL A 243 -7.39 12.05 25.47
N PRO A 244 -6.55 12.95 26.05
CA PRO A 244 -7.02 14.24 26.53
C PRO A 244 -7.76 15.05 25.46
N ARG A 245 -8.71 15.89 25.88
CA ARG A 245 -9.43 16.78 24.95
C ARG A 245 -8.45 17.64 24.17
N GLY A 246 -8.63 17.71 22.85
CA GLY A 246 -7.74 18.42 21.94
C GLY A 246 -6.47 17.66 21.54
N GLY A 247 -6.24 16.47 22.10
CA GLY A 247 -5.14 15.59 21.70
C GLY A 247 -5.53 14.65 20.56
N ARG A 248 -4.50 14.09 19.89
CA ARG A 248 -4.65 12.94 18.99
C ARG A 248 -3.98 11.73 19.62
N ASN A 249 -4.47 10.54 19.30
CA ASN A 249 -3.79 9.31 19.70
C ASN A 249 -2.50 9.16 18.88
N GLU A 250 -1.33 9.25 19.52
CA GLU A 250 -0.03 9.11 18.84
C GLU A 250 0.21 7.72 18.24
N GLN A 251 -0.47 6.71 18.79
CA GLN A 251 -0.43 5.33 18.31
C GLN A 251 -1.43 5.09 17.16
N PHE A 252 -2.37 6.01 16.92
CA PHE A 252 -3.44 5.85 15.91
C PHE A 252 -3.24 6.70 14.65
N LYS A 253 -2.08 6.54 13.99
CA LYS A 253 -1.71 7.27 12.76
C LYS A 253 -2.25 6.60 11.51
N ARG A 254 -3.25 7.20 10.86
CA ARG A 254 -3.94 6.66 9.67
C ARG A 254 -3.45 7.21 8.33
N GLY A 255 -2.35 7.97 8.34
CA GLY A 255 -1.81 8.62 7.15
C GLY A 255 -1.48 7.66 6.02
N THR A 256 -1.15 6.41 6.32
CA THR A 256 -0.82 5.39 5.32
C THR A 256 -2.01 4.95 4.48
N THR A 257 -3.25 5.25 4.87
CA THR A 257 -4.48 4.81 4.20
C THR A 257 -4.84 5.61 2.94
N LYS A 258 -4.29 6.82 2.80
CA LYS A 258 -4.69 7.77 1.77
C LYS A 258 -4.08 7.45 0.40
N THR A 259 -4.88 7.61 -0.64
CA THR A 259 -4.47 7.55 -2.06
C THR A 259 -4.39 8.92 -2.71
N GLU A 260 -4.99 9.92 -2.05
CA GLU A 260 -4.99 11.34 -2.35
C GLU A 260 -4.90 12.13 -1.04
N ARG A 261 -4.44 13.37 -1.07
CA ARG A 261 -4.45 14.25 0.10
C ARG A 261 -4.78 15.70 -0.24
N PRO A 262 -5.31 16.50 0.70
CA PRO A 262 -5.59 17.90 0.45
C PRO A 262 -4.33 18.75 0.51
N THR A 263 -4.20 19.71 -0.42
CA THR A 263 -3.24 20.81 -0.37
C THR A 263 -3.97 22.11 -0.03
N VAL A 264 -3.38 22.98 0.81
CA VAL A 264 -4.04 24.19 1.32
C VAL A 264 -3.36 25.44 0.76
N ASP A 265 -4.10 26.33 0.12
CA ASP A 265 -3.61 27.66 -0.21
C ASP A 265 -3.86 28.60 0.97
N PHE A 266 -2.84 28.80 1.80
CA PHE A 266 -2.95 29.66 2.99
C PHE A 266 -3.14 31.14 2.64
N ASP A 267 -2.73 31.60 1.44
CA ASP A 267 -2.94 32.99 1.04
C ASP A 267 -4.38 33.22 0.55
N ALA A 268 -5.07 32.18 0.06
CA ALA A 268 -6.49 32.22 -0.29
C ALA A 268 -7.44 31.92 0.90
N CYS A 269 -6.93 31.34 1.98
CA CYS A 269 -7.74 30.89 3.11
C CYS A 269 -8.38 32.07 3.87
N ILE A 270 -9.71 32.05 3.99
CA ILE A 270 -10.49 33.05 4.75
C ILE A 270 -10.72 32.70 6.23
N LYS A 271 -10.10 31.62 6.74
CA LYS A 271 -10.16 31.21 8.16
C LYS A 271 -11.59 30.99 8.68
N CYS A 272 -12.43 30.29 7.91
CA CYS A 272 -13.85 30.04 8.22
C CYS A 272 -14.14 28.76 9.02
N ASP A 273 -13.12 28.02 9.44
CA ASP A 273 -13.19 26.85 10.32
C ASP A 273 -13.89 25.60 9.73
N LEU A 274 -14.53 25.69 8.56
CA LEU A 274 -15.30 24.57 7.97
C LEU A 274 -14.46 23.31 7.75
N CYS A 275 -13.25 23.44 7.22
CA CYS A 275 -12.35 22.28 7.03
C CYS A 275 -11.98 21.59 8.35
N TRP A 276 -11.97 22.34 9.46
CA TRP A 276 -11.71 21.83 10.79
C TRP A 276 -12.95 21.16 11.39
N VAL A 277 -14.11 21.81 11.35
CA VAL A 277 -15.39 21.29 11.88
C VAL A 277 -15.83 20.02 11.17
N TYR A 278 -15.73 19.97 9.84
CA TYR A 278 -16.23 18.86 9.04
C TYR A 278 -15.19 17.73 8.85
N CYS A 279 -13.98 17.84 9.38
CA CYS A 279 -13.00 16.77 9.28
C CYS A 279 -13.41 15.62 10.22
N PRO A 280 -13.82 14.45 9.70
CA PRO A 280 -14.28 13.33 10.54
C PRO A 280 -13.15 12.78 11.42
N ASP A 281 -11.90 13.04 11.04
CA ASP A 281 -10.70 12.50 11.68
C ASP A 281 -9.92 13.56 12.49
N GLY A 282 -10.44 14.79 12.64
CA GLY A 282 -9.78 15.83 13.43
C GLY A 282 -8.35 16.17 12.98
N CYS A 283 -8.09 16.14 11.68
CA CYS A 283 -6.74 16.23 11.12
C CYS A 283 -6.22 17.66 10.99
N PHE A 284 -7.05 18.69 11.19
CA PHE A 284 -6.61 20.09 11.12
C PHE A 284 -6.30 20.63 12.52
N ASP A 285 -5.16 21.30 12.66
CA ASP A 285 -4.80 22.08 13.85
C ASP A 285 -4.94 23.58 13.55
N LYS A 286 -5.51 24.31 14.50
CA LYS A 286 -5.51 25.77 14.44
C LYS A 286 -4.11 26.29 14.72
N THR A 287 -3.58 27.09 13.79
CA THR A 287 -2.27 27.73 13.88
C THR A 287 -2.36 29.05 14.68
N PRO A 288 -1.24 29.57 15.21
CA PRO A 288 -1.24 30.86 15.94
C PRO A 288 -1.81 32.03 15.11
N GLU A 289 -1.61 31.99 13.79
CA GLU A 289 -2.06 33.00 12.83
C GLU A 289 -3.53 32.77 12.37
N GLY A 290 -4.21 31.78 12.94
CA GLY A 290 -5.63 31.49 12.70
C GLY A 290 -5.93 30.66 11.45
N TYR A 291 -4.91 30.13 10.77
CA TYR A 291 -5.05 29.15 9.69
C TYR A 291 -5.22 27.72 10.23
N TYR A 292 -5.52 26.79 9.33
CA TYR A 292 -5.75 25.38 9.63
C TYR A 292 -4.71 24.50 8.95
N ASP A 293 -3.79 23.95 9.73
CA ASP A 293 -2.71 23.11 9.22
C ASP A 293 -3.04 21.62 9.36
N ILE A 294 -2.80 20.85 8.32
CA ILE A 294 -3.21 19.44 8.29
C ILE A 294 -2.09 18.51 8.77
N ALA A 295 -2.43 17.63 9.71
CA ALA A 295 -1.59 16.54 10.18
C ALA A 295 -1.70 15.33 9.22
N TYR A 296 -0.84 15.27 8.20
CA TYR A 296 -0.89 14.21 7.17
C TYR A 296 -0.61 12.80 7.69
N ASP A 297 0.03 12.66 8.85
CA ASP A 297 0.18 11.37 9.56
C ASP A 297 -1.17 10.78 10.02
N TYR A 298 -2.24 11.58 10.05
CA TYR A 298 -3.59 11.18 10.47
C TYR A 298 -4.63 11.23 9.34
N CYS A 299 -4.44 12.14 8.39
CA CYS A 299 -5.35 12.33 7.27
C CYS A 299 -5.53 11.04 6.47
N VAL A 300 -6.79 10.63 6.27
CA VAL A 300 -7.15 9.46 5.45
C VAL A 300 -7.45 9.81 3.99
N GLY A 301 -7.38 11.10 3.62
CA GLY A 301 -7.61 11.54 2.25
C GLY A 301 -9.07 11.54 1.78
N CYS A 302 -10.05 11.64 2.70
CA CYS A 302 -11.48 11.54 2.35
C CYS A 302 -12.01 12.66 1.43
N GLY A 303 -11.35 13.82 1.40
CA GLY A 303 -11.70 14.94 0.53
C GLY A 303 -12.85 15.83 1.00
N ILE A 304 -13.51 15.54 2.13
CA ILE A 304 -14.60 16.37 2.67
C ILE A 304 -14.16 17.82 2.87
N CYS A 305 -12.94 18.04 3.38
CA CYS A 305 -12.39 19.39 3.56
C CYS A 305 -12.30 20.21 2.25
N ALA A 306 -12.07 19.57 1.11
CA ALA A 306 -12.05 20.22 -0.19
C ALA A 306 -13.47 20.58 -0.67
N GLU A 307 -14.45 19.72 -0.35
CA GLU A 307 -15.85 19.89 -0.74
C GLU A 307 -16.56 21.00 0.05
N VAL A 308 -16.31 21.09 1.36
CA VAL A 308 -16.93 22.10 2.24
C VAL A 308 -16.24 23.46 2.17
N CYS A 309 -15.08 23.58 1.51
CA CYS A 309 -14.35 24.83 1.47
C CYS A 309 -15.07 25.85 0.56
N PRO A 310 -15.51 27.01 1.06
CA PRO A 310 -16.27 27.98 0.27
C PRO A 310 -15.38 28.78 -0.70
N VAL A 311 -14.06 28.76 -0.50
CA VAL A 311 -13.09 29.43 -1.35
C VAL A 311 -12.64 28.47 -2.44
N LYS A 312 -12.99 28.78 -3.69
CA LYS A 312 -12.57 28.01 -4.86
C LYS A 312 -11.06 27.80 -4.88
N ASN A 313 -10.63 26.55 -5.06
CA ASN A 313 -9.22 26.13 -5.12
C ASN A 313 -8.38 26.45 -3.86
N CYS A 314 -8.98 26.82 -2.74
CA CYS A 314 -8.24 26.96 -1.48
C CYS A 314 -7.74 25.58 -1.02
N ILE A 315 -8.62 24.58 -0.98
CA ILE A 315 -8.26 23.19 -0.68
C ILE A 315 -8.45 22.35 -1.93
N VAL A 316 -7.39 21.69 -2.39
CA VAL A 316 -7.40 20.84 -3.60
C VAL A 316 -6.81 19.48 -3.26
N MET A 317 -7.55 18.41 -3.56
CA MET A 317 -7.06 17.04 -3.45
C MET A 317 -6.05 16.75 -4.55
N VAL A 318 -4.91 16.17 -4.19
CA VAL A 318 -3.84 15.77 -5.12
C VAL A 318 -3.45 14.32 -4.88
N ASP A 319 -2.95 13.64 -5.91
CA ASP A 319 -2.50 12.25 -5.79
C ASP A 319 -1.36 12.11 -4.77
N GLU A 320 -1.49 11.15 -3.86
CA GLU A 320 -0.52 10.82 -2.82
C GLU A 320 0.87 10.49 -3.40
N LYS A 321 0.95 9.96 -4.62
CA LYS A 321 2.21 9.59 -5.31
C LYS A 321 3.15 10.78 -5.53
N ARG A 322 2.62 12.00 -5.55
CA ARG A 322 3.40 13.20 -5.88
C ARG A 322 4.17 13.78 -4.71
N LEU A 323 3.83 13.39 -3.49
CA LEU A 323 4.38 13.98 -2.29
C LEU A 323 5.27 12.95 -1.60
N PRO A 324 6.55 13.24 -1.33
CA PRO A 324 7.49 12.24 -0.84
C PRO A 324 7.16 11.80 0.60
N ASP A 325 6.70 12.73 1.43
CA ASP A 325 6.56 12.54 2.88
C ASP A 325 5.26 13.16 3.43
N TYR A 326 5.14 13.23 4.76
CA TYR A 326 4.00 13.80 5.50
C TYR A 326 4.32 15.16 6.13
N THR A 327 5.26 15.92 5.56
CA THR A 327 5.59 17.28 6.01
C THR A 327 4.35 18.16 6.03
N ARG A 328 4.17 18.89 7.14
CA ARG A 328 3.00 19.74 7.36
C ARG A 328 3.11 21.03 6.55
N PRO A 329 2.10 21.37 5.73
CA PRO A 329 2.23 22.43 4.73
C PRO A 329 2.34 23.83 5.35
N TYR A 330 1.80 24.06 6.54
CA TYR A 330 1.89 25.37 7.19
C TYR A 330 3.32 25.79 7.50
N SER A 331 4.15 24.85 7.95
CA SER A 331 5.57 25.11 8.24
C SER A 331 6.33 25.54 6.98
N MET A 332 6.02 24.93 5.84
CA MET A 332 6.59 25.27 4.54
C MET A 332 6.16 26.68 4.08
N TRP A 333 4.87 27.00 4.21
CA TRP A 333 4.33 28.32 3.88
C TRP A 333 4.93 29.43 4.74
N LYS A 334 5.07 29.19 6.05
CA LYS A 334 5.63 30.15 7.00
C LYS A 334 7.13 30.39 6.75
N ALA A 335 7.87 29.35 6.37
CA ALA A 335 9.29 29.47 6.06
C ALA A 335 9.53 30.32 4.80
N ASN A 336 8.80 30.04 3.71
CA ASN A 336 8.95 30.79 2.46
C ASN A 336 7.69 30.69 1.60
N LYS A 337 6.89 31.78 1.58
CA LYS A 337 5.65 31.83 0.80
C LYS A 337 5.85 31.64 -0.70
N ALA A 338 6.92 32.19 -1.27
CA ALA A 338 7.17 32.11 -2.70
C ALA A 338 7.53 30.67 -3.13
N GLU A 339 8.35 29.99 -2.33
CA GLU A 339 8.69 28.58 -2.53
C GLU A 339 7.48 27.68 -2.30
N TYR A 340 6.69 27.95 -1.25
CA TYR A 340 5.45 27.24 -1.00
C TYR A 340 4.46 27.35 -2.16
N LYS A 341 4.32 28.54 -2.77
CA LYS A 341 3.45 28.74 -3.93
C LYS A 341 3.93 27.92 -5.14
N LYS A 342 5.24 27.80 -5.36
CA LYS A 342 5.81 26.91 -6.39
C LYS A 342 5.53 25.45 -6.08
N TRP A 343 5.74 25.02 -4.82
CA TRP A 343 5.40 23.67 -4.38
C TRP A 343 3.92 23.36 -4.58
N LEU A 344 3.02 24.28 -4.23
CA LEU A 344 1.58 24.15 -4.36
C LEU A 344 1.17 24.01 -5.83
N GLN A 345 1.75 24.83 -6.71
CA GLN A 345 1.55 24.73 -8.16
C GLN A 345 2.01 23.36 -8.67
N ASN A 346 3.21 22.91 -8.32
CA ASN A 346 3.74 21.62 -8.75
C ASN A 346 2.91 20.44 -8.23
N ALA A 347 2.47 20.48 -6.97
CA ALA A 347 1.60 19.45 -6.40
C ALA A 347 0.26 19.35 -7.14
N ARG A 348 -0.26 20.50 -7.59
CA ARG A 348 -1.56 20.65 -8.29
C ARG A 348 -1.47 20.53 -9.83
N GLN A 349 -0.28 20.53 -10.43
CA GLN A 349 -0.11 20.41 -11.89
C GLN A 349 -0.71 19.09 -12.39
N GLU A 350 -1.44 19.09 -13.51
CA GLU A 350 -2.19 17.92 -14.00
C GLU A 350 -3.13 17.34 -12.93
N VAL A 351 -4.23 18.04 -12.63
CA VAL A 351 -5.36 17.43 -11.92
C VAL A 351 -5.85 16.27 -12.79
N ARG A 352 -5.32 15.07 -12.58
CA ARG A 352 -6.06 13.88 -12.99
C ARG A 352 -7.35 13.92 -12.17
N GLU A 353 -8.47 13.77 -12.87
CA GLU A 353 -9.72 13.40 -12.22
C GLU A 353 -9.40 12.27 -11.25
N ARG A 354 -9.83 12.42 -9.98
CA ARG A 354 -9.64 11.41 -8.92
C ARG A 354 -9.73 10.02 -9.53
N PRO A 355 -8.82 9.06 -9.22
CA PRO A 355 -8.83 7.75 -9.86
C PRO A 355 -10.27 7.24 -9.89
N ILE A 356 -10.81 7.06 -11.10
CA ILE A 356 -12.16 6.54 -11.25
C ILE A 356 -12.09 5.14 -10.65
N VAL A 357 -12.82 4.96 -9.55
CA VAL A 357 -12.95 3.66 -8.92
C VAL A 357 -14.34 3.14 -9.30
N PRO A 358 -14.46 2.28 -10.33
CA PRO A 358 -15.76 1.80 -10.79
C PRO A 358 -16.55 1.20 -9.63
N GLY A 359 -17.84 1.51 -9.51
CA GLY A 359 -18.70 0.93 -8.47
C GLY A 359 -18.58 1.54 -7.07
N LEU A 360 -17.75 2.57 -6.86
CA LEU A 360 -18.05 3.56 -5.81
C LEU A 360 -19.03 4.56 -6.40
N GLY A 361 -20.29 4.51 -5.93
CA GLY A 361 -21.25 5.57 -6.20
C GLY A 361 -20.66 6.92 -5.79
N ARG A 362 -20.67 7.87 -6.71
CA ARG A 362 -20.56 9.28 -6.38
C ARG A 362 -21.84 9.94 -6.83
#